data_AF-A0A9E5QEZ9-F1
#
_entry.id   AF-A0A9E5QEZ9-F1
#
_cell.length_a   1.000
_cell.length_b   1.000
_cell.length_c   1.000
_cell.angle_alpha   90.00
_cell.angle_beta   90.00
_cell.angle_gamma   90.00
#
_symmetry.space_group_name_H-M   'P 1'
#
loop_
_entity.id
_entity.type
_entity.pdbx_description
1 polymer ?
#
loop_
_entity_poly.entity_id
_entity_poly.type
_entity_poly.pdbx_seq_one_letter_code
_entity_poly.pdbx_strand_id
1 'polypeptide(L)'
;MISRISLFFCLIILLSKPVHAQQVMYDSGGDLTPELAAYNVNFYDLNLKINPADSTVSGFVDIHFDVVQPTNEIAIALDPRLDISSVDRISSDNST
;
A
#
# COMPACT_ATOMS: atom_id res chain seq x y z
N MET A 1 41.78 -25.76 -25.65
CA MET A 1 41.17 -25.76 -24.29
C MET A 1 40.28 -24.54 -24.02
N ILE A 2 40.64 -23.33 -24.48
CA ILE A 2 39.87 -22.08 -24.28
C ILE A 2 38.43 -22.08 -24.85
N SER A 3 38.18 -22.71 -26.00
CA SER A 3 36.84 -22.69 -26.64
C SER A 3 35.74 -23.39 -25.82
N ARG A 4 36.09 -24.45 -25.06
CA ARG A 4 35.11 -25.18 -24.23
C ARG A 4 34.75 -24.45 -22.94
N ILE A 5 35.69 -23.66 -22.42
CA ILE A 5 35.49 -22.79 -21.24
C ILE A 5 34.55 -21.64 -21.59
N SER A 6 34.71 -21.04 -22.78
CA SER A 6 33.83 -19.98 -23.28
C SER A 6 32.38 -20.46 -23.46
N LEU A 7 32.18 -21.67 -23.98
CA LEU A 7 30.86 -22.25 -24.17
C LEU A 7 30.15 -22.56 -22.84
N PHE A 8 30.91 -22.98 -21.83
CA PHE A 8 30.42 -23.21 -20.48
C PHE A 8 30.02 -21.91 -19.78
N PHE A 9 30.81 -20.84 -19.96
CA PHE A 9 30.52 -19.52 -19.40
C PHE A 9 29.25 -18.91 -20.01
N CYS A 10 29.04 -19.08 -21.32
CA CYS A 10 27.81 -18.64 -21.99
C CYS A 10 26.57 -19.39 -21.47
N LEU A 11 26.68 -20.70 -21.22
CA LEU A 11 25.58 -21.51 -20.68
C LEU A 11 25.15 -21.05 -19.28
N ILE A 12 26.10 -20.66 -18.42
CA ILE A 12 25.80 -20.17 -17.06
C ILE A 12 25.00 -18.86 -17.10
N ILE A 13 25.29 -17.97 -18.05
CA ILE A 13 24.58 -16.70 -18.21
C ILE A 13 23.13 -16.93 -18.68
N LEU A 14 22.88 -17.93 -19.56
CA LEU A 14 21.53 -18.28 -20.01
C LEU A 14 20.65 -18.94 -18.93
N LEU A 15 21.25 -19.55 -17.89
CA LEU A 15 20.49 -20.13 -16.78
C LEU A 15 20.19 -19.13 -15.65
N SER A 16 20.71 -17.91 -15.71
CA SER A 16 20.40 -16.87 -14.72
C SER A 16 18.95 -16.39 -14.89
N LYS A 17 18.08 -16.77 -13.95
CA LYS A 17 16.75 -16.15 -13.82
C LYS A 17 16.92 -14.80 -13.11
N PRO A 18 16.36 -13.70 -13.62
CA PRO A 18 16.31 -12.47 -12.86
C PRO A 18 15.41 -12.70 -11.63
N VAL A 19 16.02 -12.72 -10.44
CA VAL A 19 15.31 -12.69 -9.17
C VAL A 19 14.60 -11.33 -9.06
N HIS A 20 13.31 -11.29 -9.36
CA HIS A 20 12.43 -10.17 -9.01
C HIS A 20 12.02 -10.34 -7.54
N ALA A 21 12.96 -10.10 -6.63
CA ALA A 21 12.72 -9.96 -5.21
C ALA A 21 12.97 -8.52 -4.77
N GLN A 22 12.47 -7.54 -5.52
CA GLN A 22 12.40 -6.17 -5.03
C GLN A 22 11.38 -6.14 -3.90
N GLN A 23 11.88 -6.14 -2.66
CA GLN A 23 11.04 -5.86 -1.51
C GLN A 23 10.57 -4.42 -1.65
N VAL A 24 9.25 -4.21 -1.75
CA VAL A 24 8.67 -2.87 -1.66
C VAL A 24 8.99 -2.36 -0.27
N MET A 25 9.97 -1.46 -0.17
CA MET A 25 10.29 -0.79 1.07
C MET A 25 9.22 0.28 1.28
N TYR A 26 8.35 0.06 2.26
CA TYR A 26 7.39 1.05 2.70
C TYR A 26 8.14 2.13 3.49
N ASP A 27 8.67 3.12 2.78
CA ASP A 27 9.24 4.32 3.40
C ASP A 27 8.10 5.25 3.82
N SER A 28 8.09 5.64 5.09
CA SER A 28 7.05 6.50 5.65
C SER A 28 7.54 7.94 5.69
N GLY A 29 6.68 8.90 5.36
CA GLY A 29 6.99 10.33 5.51
C GLY A 29 7.80 10.95 4.37
N GLY A 30 7.75 10.37 3.16
CA GLY A 30 8.21 11.03 1.94
C GLY A 30 7.36 12.26 1.57
N ASP A 31 7.71 12.91 0.45
CA ASP A 31 6.99 14.08 -0.03
C ASP A 31 5.50 13.80 -0.23
N LEU A 32 4.65 14.65 0.35
CA LEU A 32 3.21 14.54 0.19
C LEU A 32 2.79 15.11 -1.16
N THR A 33 1.98 14.34 -1.90
CA THR A 33 1.28 14.90 -3.06
C THR A 33 0.29 15.98 -2.60
N PRO A 34 -0.11 16.93 -3.47
CA PRO A 34 -1.08 17.96 -3.11
C PRO A 34 -2.36 17.39 -2.49
N GLU A 35 -2.81 16.23 -2.96
CA GLU A 35 -4.02 15.56 -2.48
C GLU A 35 -3.85 14.99 -1.07
N LEU A 36 -2.69 14.41 -0.75
CA LEU A 36 -2.36 13.94 0.59
C LEU A 36 -2.12 15.09 1.58
N ALA A 37 -1.63 16.24 1.08
CA ALA A 37 -1.41 17.44 1.88
C ALA A 37 -2.69 18.28 2.11
N ALA A 38 -3.80 17.93 1.45
CA ALA A 38 -5.02 18.73 1.48
C ALA A 38 -5.85 18.56 2.77
N TYR A 39 -5.54 17.55 3.59
CA TYR A 39 -6.26 17.26 4.82
C TYR A 39 -5.31 16.85 5.95
N ASN A 40 -5.73 17.10 7.17
CA ASN A 40 -5.02 16.74 8.39
C ASN A 40 -5.82 15.67 9.13
N VAL A 41 -5.23 14.50 9.33
CA VAL A 41 -5.91 13.40 10.03
C VAL A 41 -5.80 13.59 11.54
N ASN A 42 -6.93 13.61 12.22
CA ASN A 42 -7.02 13.72 13.67
C ASN A 42 -6.98 12.35 14.35
N PHE A 43 -7.73 11.39 13.79
CA PHE A 43 -7.90 10.07 14.39
C PHE A 43 -8.31 9.00 13.36
N TYR A 44 -7.86 7.78 13.59
CA TYR A 44 -8.30 6.57 12.88
C TYR A 44 -8.98 5.63 13.87
N ASP A 45 -10.24 5.28 13.63
CA ASP A 45 -10.86 4.13 14.31
C ASP A 45 -10.66 2.89 13.45
N LEU A 46 -9.90 1.92 13.94
CA LEU A 46 -9.46 0.78 13.16
C LEU A 46 -10.12 -0.50 13.68
N ASN A 47 -11.06 -1.03 12.91
CA ASN A 47 -11.68 -2.31 13.20
C ASN A 47 -11.08 -3.39 12.30
N LEU A 48 -10.36 -4.34 12.89
CA LEU A 48 -9.68 -5.40 12.14
C LEU A 48 -10.05 -6.78 12.65
N LYS A 49 -10.22 -7.68 11.69
CA LYS A 49 -10.26 -9.12 11.88
C LYS A 49 -9.07 -9.74 11.15
N ILE A 50 -8.21 -10.40 11.92
CA ILE A 50 -7.01 -11.07 11.42
C ILE A 50 -7.22 -12.58 11.56
N ASN A 51 -6.94 -13.33 10.49
CA ASN A 51 -6.87 -14.78 10.52
C ASN A 51 -5.43 -15.24 10.26
N PRO A 52 -4.69 -15.66 11.32
CA PRO A 52 -3.31 -16.12 11.15
C PRO A 52 -3.17 -17.40 10.33
N ALA A 53 -4.21 -18.23 10.25
CA ALA A 53 -4.13 -19.53 9.58
C ALA A 53 -3.97 -19.40 8.06
N ASP A 54 -4.55 -18.35 7.47
CA ASP A 54 -4.50 -18.06 6.02
C ASP A 54 -3.91 -16.69 5.70
N SER A 55 -3.40 -15.97 6.71
CA SER A 55 -2.82 -14.62 6.58
C SER A 55 -3.79 -13.58 6.00
N THR A 56 -5.10 -13.76 6.20
CA THR A 56 -6.10 -12.78 5.76
C THR A 56 -6.34 -11.70 6.81
N VAL A 57 -6.60 -10.49 6.33
CA VAL A 57 -7.04 -9.35 7.13
C VAL A 57 -8.26 -8.74 6.47
N SER A 58 -9.24 -8.34 7.29
CA SER A 58 -10.48 -7.71 6.84
C SER A 58 -10.98 -6.75 7.91
N GLY A 59 -11.88 -5.84 7.55
CA GLY A 59 -12.44 -4.87 8.48
C GLY A 59 -12.74 -3.54 7.79
N PHE A 60 -12.74 -2.48 8.58
CA PHE A 60 -12.94 -1.12 8.10
C PHE A 60 -12.09 -0.13 8.91
N VAL A 61 -11.89 1.05 8.35
CA VAL A 61 -11.24 2.16 9.02
C VAL A 61 -12.11 3.41 8.89
N ASP A 62 -12.44 4.00 10.03
CA ASP A 62 -13.07 5.32 10.07
C ASP A 62 -11.97 6.36 10.19
N ILE A 63 -11.98 7.34 9.27
CA ILE A 63 -10.95 8.38 9.19
C ILE A 63 -11.58 9.72 9.57
N HIS A 64 -11.16 10.27 10.69
CA HIS A 64 -11.55 11.61 11.13
C HIS A 64 -10.46 12.60 10.74
N PHE A 65 -10.80 13.55 9.87
CA PHE A 65 -9.85 14.52 9.34
C PHE A 65 -10.48 15.90 9.12
N ASP A 66 -9.62 16.92 9.14
CA ASP A 66 -9.94 18.29 8.77
C ASP A 66 -9.37 18.62 7.39
N VAL A 67 -10.18 19.20 6.49
CA VAL A 67 -9.69 19.71 5.21
C VAL A 67 -8.95 21.03 5.45
N VAL A 68 -7.66 21.07 5.13
CA VAL A 68 -6.79 22.24 5.34
C VAL A 68 -6.50 23.02 4.06
N GLN A 69 -6.76 22.44 2.88
CA GLN A 69 -6.68 23.10 1.58
C GLN A 69 -7.90 22.74 0.72
N PRO A 70 -8.39 23.64 -0.14
CA PRO A 70 -9.53 23.34 -1.03
C PRO A 70 -9.23 22.12 -1.92
N THR A 71 -10.08 21.10 -1.83
CA THR A 71 -9.98 19.88 -2.64
C THR A 71 -11.37 19.29 -2.89
N ASN A 72 -11.51 18.57 -4.01
CA ASN A 72 -12.66 17.74 -4.33
C ASN A 72 -12.38 16.23 -4.11
N GLU A 73 -11.14 15.89 -3.76
CA GLU A 73 -10.64 14.51 -3.66
C GLU A 73 -9.80 14.32 -2.39
N ILE A 74 -9.89 13.13 -1.81
CA ILE A 74 -9.06 12.70 -0.67
C ILE A 74 -8.29 11.46 -1.12
N ALA A 75 -6.97 11.60 -1.23
CA ALA A 75 -6.10 10.49 -1.58
C ALA A 75 -5.79 9.67 -0.33
N ILE A 76 -5.97 8.35 -0.37
CA ILE A 76 -5.64 7.43 0.73
C ILE A 76 -4.72 6.35 0.17
N ALA A 77 -3.58 6.12 0.82
CA ALA A 77 -2.67 5.04 0.43
C ALA A 77 -3.23 3.69 0.91
N LEU A 78 -3.50 2.79 -0.04
CA LEU A 78 -3.92 1.42 0.23
C LEU A 78 -2.81 0.45 -0.19
N ASP A 79 -2.51 -0.55 0.66
CA ASP A 79 -1.61 -1.63 0.27
C ASP A 79 -2.22 -2.38 -0.94
N PRO A 80 -1.46 -2.63 -2.01
CA PRO A 80 -1.98 -3.21 -3.25
C PRO A 80 -2.54 -4.64 -3.10
N ARG A 81 -2.34 -5.29 -1.96
CA ARG A 81 -2.92 -6.61 -1.64
C ARG A 81 -4.30 -6.53 -1.03
N LEU A 82 -4.80 -5.33 -0.73
CA LEU A 82 -6.10 -5.09 -0.13
C LEU A 82 -7.07 -4.56 -1.19
N ASP A 83 -8.34 -4.95 -1.05
CA ASP A 83 -9.43 -4.50 -1.88
C ASP A 83 -10.43 -3.68 -1.05
N ILE A 84 -10.97 -2.60 -1.64
CA ILE A 84 -12.03 -1.80 -1.04
C ILE A 84 -13.39 -2.35 -1.51
N SER A 85 -14.24 -2.71 -0.56
CA SER A 85 -15.61 -3.17 -0.83
C SER A 85 -16.67 -2.07 -0.74
N SER A 86 -16.48 -1.07 0.13
CA SER A 86 -17.39 0.06 0.31
C SER A 86 -16.65 1.30 0.80
N VAL A 87 -17.24 2.47 0.55
CA VAL A 87 -16.84 3.75 1.12
C VAL A 87 -18.10 4.50 1.52
N ASP A 88 -18.19 4.85 2.79
CA ASP A 88 -19.36 5.51 3.37
C ASP A 88 -18.93 6.75 4.15
N ARG A 89 -19.81 7.75 4.22
CA ARG A 89 -19.57 8.97 5.00
C ARG A 89 -20.20 8.83 6.37
N ILE A 90 -19.39 8.96 7.41
CA ILE A 90 -19.87 8.92 8.79
C ILE A 90 -20.62 10.23 9.07
N SER A 91 -21.94 10.15 9.16
CA SER A 91 -22.79 11.24 9.62
C SER A 91 -22.85 11.22 11.14
N SER A 92 -22.46 12.32 11.77
CA SER A 92 -22.67 12.56 13.20
C SER A 92 -24.15 12.90 13.45
N ASP A 93 -25.06 11.95 13.28
CA ASP A 93 -26.46 12.15 13.67
C ASP A 93 -26.58 12.01 15.19
N ASN A 94 -26.32 13.11 15.88
CA ASN A 94 -26.62 13.27 17.30
C ASN A 94 -28.01 13.92 17.41
N SER A 95 -29.07 13.14 17.17
CA SER A 95 -30.43 13.55 17.52
C SER A 95 -30.58 13.46 19.02
N THR A 96 -30.88 14.60 19.63
CA THR A 96 -31.06 14.84 21.06
C THR A 96 -32.28 14.14 21.62
#